data_AF-A0A518S9G0-F1
#
_entry.id   AF-A0A518S9G0-F1
#
_cell.length_a   1.000
_cell.length_b   1.000
_cell.length_c   1.000
_cell.angle_alpha   90.00
_cell.angle_beta   90.00
_cell.angle_gamma   90.00
#
_symmetry.space_group_name_H-M   'P 1'
#
loop_
_entity.id
_entity.type
_entity.pdbx_description
1 polymer ?
#
loop_
_entity_poly.entity_id
_entity_poly.type
_entity_poly.pdbx_seq_one_letter_code
_entity_poly.pdbx_strand_id
1 'polypeptide(L)' 'MYDILPSFIGGLPGGMELAVILLLAILLFGANKLPALARSSGQAIGEFKRGRAELEAELRDAATGDDD' A
#
# COMPACT_ATOMS: atom_id res chain seq x y z
N MET A 1 -9.41 29.66 23.52
CA MET A 1 -10.30 29.13 22.47
C MET A 1 -9.59 27.90 21.92
N TYR A 2 -10.08 26.71 22.23
CA TYR A 2 -9.49 25.49 21.67
C TYR A 2 -9.80 25.50 20.17
N ASP A 3 -8.77 25.57 19.31
CA ASP A 3 -8.94 25.24 17.91
C ASP A 3 -9.17 23.72 17.82
N ILE A 4 -10.44 23.34 17.98
CA ILE A 4 -10.95 21.97 17.89
C ILE A 4 -11.04 21.51 16.42
N LEU A 5 -10.43 22.28 15.52
CA LEU A 5 -10.29 21.96 14.11
C LEU A 5 -8.91 21.33 13.91
N PRO A 6 -8.85 20.00 13.88
CA PRO A 6 -7.60 19.31 13.59
C PRO A 6 -7.00 19.76 12.24
N SER A 7 -5.67 19.85 12.23
CA SER A 7 -4.88 20.54 11.20
C SER A 7 -4.84 19.82 9.86
N PHE A 8 -5.58 18.72 9.70
CA PHE A 8 -5.61 17.91 8.49
C PHE A 8 -6.21 18.59 7.25
N ILE A 9 -6.80 19.79 7.39
CA ILE A 9 -7.25 20.61 6.26
C ILE A 9 -6.09 21.46 5.67
N GLY A 10 -4.95 21.58 6.36
CA GLY A 10 -3.86 22.51 6.04
C GLY A 10 -2.60 21.92 5.37
N GLY A 11 -2.59 20.64 5.01
CA GLY A 11 -1.60 20.10 4.06
C GLY A 11 -0.75 18.91 4.53
N LEU A 12 -0.54 18.70 5.83
CA LEU A 12 0.02 17.43 6.34
C LEU A 12 -0.34 17.23 7.82
N PRO A 13 -1.04 16.14 8.18
CA PRO A 13 -1.25 15.81 9.58
C PRO A 13 0.07 15.43 10.26
N GLY A 14 0.33 15.98 11.44
CA GLY A 14 1.50 15.65 12.24
C GLY A 14 1.49 14.19 12.72
N GLY A 15 2.63 13.69 13.23
CA GLY A 15 2.74 12.30 13.69
C GLY A 15 1.72 11.90 14.75
N MET A 16 1.34 12.82 15.64
CA MET A 16 0.29 12.58 16.64
C MET A 16 -1.11 12.48 16.02
N GLU A 17 -1.43 13.28 15.00
CA GLU A 17 -2.73 13.24 14.34
C GLU A 17 -2.89 11.92 13.56
N LEU A 18 -1.84 11.48 12.88
CA LEU A 18 -1.81 10.17 12.22
C LEU A 18 -2.00 9.02 13.23
N ALA A 19 -1.41 9.11 14.42
CA ALA A 19 -1.61 8.11 15.46
C ALA A 19 -3.08 8.05 15.93
N VAL A 20 -3.75 9.20 16.07
CA VAL A 20 -5.18 9.25 16.43
C VAL A 20 -6.05 8.68 15.32
N ILE A 21 -5.79 9.01 14.05
CA ILE A 21 -6.53 8.44 12.90
C ILE A 21 -6.33 6.93 12.84
N LEU A 22 -5.10 6.46 13.02
CA LEU A 22 -4.78 5.03 13.06
C LEU A 22 -5.51 4.33 14.21
N LEU A 23 -5.56 4.95 15.40
CA LEU A 23 -6.31 4.44 16.54
C LEU A 23 -7.81 4.32 16.23
N LEU A 24 -8.42 5.34 15.63
CA LEU A 24 -9.82 5.30 15.20
C LEU A 24 -10.05 4.21 14.15
N ALA A 25 -9.17 4.08 13.16
CA ALA A 25 -9.23 3.00 12.17
C ALA A 25 -9.13 1.61 12.84
N ILE A 26 -8.26 1.45 13.85
CA ILE A 26 -8.14 0.23 14.64
C ILE A 26 -9.43 -0.04 15.44
N LEU A 27 -10.10 0.97 15.98
CA LEU A 27 -11.35 0.78 16.70
C LEU A 27 -12.50 0.38 15.78
N LEU A 28 -12.56 0.94 14.56
CA LEU A 28 -13.59 0.61 13.57
C LEU A 28 -13.39 -0.78 12.96
N PHE A 29 -12.17 -1.07 12.52
CA PHE A 29 -11.86 -2.30 11.77
C PHE A 29 -11.32 -3.44 12.66
N GLY A 30 -10.77 -3.11 13.83
CA GLY A 30 -10.10 -4.04 14.73
C GLY A 30 -8.59 -4.15 14.49
N ALA A 31 -7.83 -4.26 15.58
CA ALA A 31 -6.35 -4.33 15.55
C ALA A 31 -5.81 -5.51 14.73
N ASN A 32 -6.59 -6.59 14.57
CA ASN A 32 -6.20 -7.77 13.80
C ASN A 32 -6.54 -7.66 12.31
N LYS A 33 -7.48 -6.80 11.90
CA LYS A 33 -7.94 -6.71 10.51
C LYS A 33 -7.02 -5.85 9.65
N LEU A 34 -6.55 -4.72 10.17
CA LEU A 34 -5.63 -3.85 9.42
C LEU A 34 -4.32 -4.57 9.02
N PRO A 35 -3.63 -5.32 9.90
CA PRO A 35 -2.44 -6.07 9.52
C PRO A 35 -2.73 -7.23 8.57
N ALA A 36 -3.87 -7.91 8.73
CA ALA A 36 -4.27 -9.01 7.86
C ALA A 36 -4.56 -8.52 6.43
N LEU A 37 -5.24 -7.37 6.29
CA LEU A 37 -5.47 -6.71 5.01
C LEU A 37 -4.17 -6.25 4.37
N ALA A 38 -3.26 -5.64 5.14
CA ALA A 38 -1.96 -5.23 4.65
C ALA A 38 -1.13 -6.43 4.16
N ARG A 39 -1.13 -7.54 4.90
CA ARG A 39 -0.40 -8.76 4.55
C ARG A 39 -0.93 -9.40 3.27
N SER A 40 -2.23 -9.62 3.17
CA SER A 40 -2.86 -10.23 1.99
C SER A 40 -2.75 -9.34 0.75
N SER A 41 -2.95 -8.02 0.89
CA SER A 41 -2.75 -7.06 -0.20
C SER A 41 -1.28 -7.01 -0.62
N GLY A 42 -0.35 -7.01 0.34
CA GLY A 42 1.09 -7.03 0.08
C GLY A 42 1.55 -8.29 -0.65
N GLN A 43 1.00 -9.46 -0.28
CA GLN A 43 1.25 -10.71 -1.00
C GLN A 43 0.76 -10.65 -2.44
N ALA A 44 -0.49 -10.20 -2.67
CA ALA A 44 -1.05 -10.05 -4.01
C ALA A 44 -0.22 -9.09 -4.88
N ILE A 45 0.19 -7.94 -4.34
CA ILE A 45 1.06 -6.98 -5.04
C ILE A 45 2.44 -7.60 -5.33
N GLY A 46 2.98 -8.39 -4.41
CA GLY A 46 4.27 -9.07 -4.57
C GLY A 46 4.25 -10.10 -5.70
N GLU A 47 3.25 -11.00 -5.69
CA GLU A 47 3.05 -12.00 -6.74
C GLU A 47 2.80 -11.35 -8.10
N PHE A 48 2.00 -10.28 -8.12
CA PHE A 48 1.75 -9.51 -9.34
C PHE A 48 3.01 -8.89 -9.94
N LYS A 49 3.89 -8.30 -9.11
CA LYS A 49 5.18 -7.76 -9.56
C LYS A 49 6.09 -8.84 -10.12
N ARG A 50 6.12 -10.01 -9.48
CA ARG A 50 6.92 -11.15 -9.95
C ARG A 50 6.41 -11.69 -11.28
N GLY A 51 5.11 -11.91 -11.41
CA GLY A 51 4.50 -12.36 -12.67
C GLY A 51 4.75 -11.36 -13.81
N ARG A 52 4.69 -10.05 -13.53
CA ARG A 52 5.05 -9.02 -14.52
C ARG A 52 6.51 -9.11 -14.98
N ALA A 53 7.44 -9.34 -14.06
CA ALA A 53 8.87 -9.47 -14.40
C ALA A 53 9.15 -10.73 -15.21
N GLU A 54 8.49 -11.86 -14.90
CA GLU A 54 8.59 -13.10 -15.66
C GLU A 54 8.04 -12.92 -17.09
N LEU A 55 6.88 -12.26 -17.24
CA LEU A 55 6.31 -11.92 -18.55
C LEU A 55 7.21 -11.00 -19.36
N GLU A 56 7.81 -9.98 -18.74
CA GLU A 56 8.73 -9.07 -19.42
C GLU A 56 9.99 -9.79 -19.92
N ALA A 57 10.52 -10.72 -19.12
CA ALA A 57 11.65 -11.56 -19.52
C ALA A 57 11.29 -12.48 -20.70
N GLU A 58 10.12 -13.13 -20.66
CA GLU A 58 9.64 -13.98 -21.75
C GLU A 58 9.42 -13.20 -23.05
N LEU A 59 8.82 -12.01 -22.96
CA LEU A 59 8.63 -11.12 -24.12
C LEU A 59 9.97 -10.65 -24.70
N ARG A 60 10.97 -10.39 -23.85
CA ARG A 60 12.30 -9.98 -24.28
C ARG A 60 13.04 -11.11 -24.98
N ASP A 61 13.02 -12.31 -24.41
CA ASP A 61 13.64 -13.48 -25.02
C ASP A 61 12.99 -13.84 -26.37
N ALA A 62 11.66 -13.77 -26.45
CA ALA A 62 10.91 -13.97 -27.70
C ALA A 62 11.24 -12.90 -28.76
N ALA A 63 11.46 -11.65 -28.37
CA ALA A 63 11.83 -10.57 -29.28
C ALA A 63 13.28 -10.66 -29.79
N THR A 64 14.17 -11.36 -29.08
CA THR A 64 15.58 -11.54 -29.49
C THR A 64 15.86 -12.88 -30.18
N GLY A 65 14.85 -13.74 -30.35
CA GLY A 65 15.00 -15.12 -30.83
C GLY A 65 14.83 -15.37 -32.33
N ASP A 66 14.74 -14.33 -33.17
CA ASP A 66 14.45 -14.45 -34.62
C ASP A 66 15.62 -14.01 -35.54
N ASP A 67 16.83 -13.82 -35.01
CA ASP A 67 18.01 -13.33 -35.76
C ASP A 67 19.09 -14.41 -36.09
N ASP A 68 18.71 -15.69 -36.21
CA ASP A 68 19.52 -16.75 -36.86
C ASP A 68 18.75 -17.48 -37.98
#